data_AF-A0A9D6QU00-F1
#
_entry.id   AF-A0A9D6QU00-F1
#
_cell.length_a   1.000
_cell.length_b   1.000
_cell.length_c   1.000
_cell.angle_alpha   90.00
_cell.angle_beta   90.00
_cell.angle_gamma   90.00
#
_symmetry.space_group_name_H-M   'P 1'
#
loop_
_entity.id
_entity.type
_entity.pdbx_description
1 polymer ?
#
loop_
_entity_poly.entity_id
_entity_poly.type
_entity_poly.pdbx_seq_one_letter_code
_entity_poly.pdbx_strand_id
1 'polypeptide(L)'
;MSSNLTPAVSNGIEKTVIPATVSEACPPKFCSAKFWQVRIHPLPSHKAGREAAFDVQTKHMSPTIPQIEIALGTLILFFLAFGYFLYDTRKKLVRLFLNKVPESHEEFLSQIVRHVERHENNFNTLIPKIEALESLANRSFQKIGFIRFNPFADTGGDQSFSLAILDQENNGIIISSLYGREGTRVYAKAVDHGVPKQPISGEEEEVLARAMSK
;
A
#
# COMPACT_ATOMS: atom_id res chain seq x y z
N MET A 1 40.78 9.12 -35.24
CA MET A 1 41.37 9.78 -34.05
C MET A 1 40.50 9.41 -32.87
N SER A 2 40.92 8.41 -32.09
CA SER A 2 41.69 8.58 -30.84
C SER A 2 40.75 8.98 -29.71
N SER A 3 40.69 8.37 -28.55
CA SER A 3 41.36 7.21 -27.94
C SER A 3 40.82 7.15 -26.51
N ASN A 4 40.87 5.97 -25.90
CA ASN A 4 41.00 5.67 -24.47
C ASN A 4 41.24 6.89 -23.54
N LEU A 5 40.69 6.83 -22.32
CA LEU A 5 41.49 6.63 -21.09
C LEU A 5 40.61 6.79 -19.84
N THR A 6 40.81 5.85 -18.91
CA THR A 6 40.64 6.00 -17.46
C THR A 6 41.20 7.33 -16.93
N PRO A 7 40.80 7.72 -15.71
CA PRO A 7 41.87 7.92 -14.73
C PRO A 7 41.58 7.30 -13.35
N ALA A 8 42.70 7.00 -12.70
CA ALA A 8 42.86 6.61 -11.30
C ALA A 8 42.87 7.85 -10.37
N VAL A 9 43.32 7.64 -9.11
CA VAL A 9 43.68 8.62 -8.04
C VAL A 9 42.54 8.82 -7.04
N SER A 10 42.52 8.22 -5.84
CA SER A 10 43.42 8.23 -4.67
C SER A 10 43.36 9.50 -3.79
N ASN A 11 43.16 9.25 -2.49
CA ASN A 11 43.60 10.02 -1.31
C ASN A 11 42.64 11.03 -0.64
N GLY A 12 42.72 11.02 0.70
CA GLY A 12 42.31 12.10 1.62
C GLY A 12 41.03 11.78 2.40
N ILE A 13 41.06 11.18 3.60
CA ILE A 13 41.47 11.69 4.92
C ILE A 13 40.64 12.89 5.39
N GLU A 14 39.75 12.66 6.38
CA GLU A 14 39.57 13.51 7.58
C GLU A 14 38.71 12.74 8.62
N LYS A 15 39.31 12.15 9.67
CA LYS A 15 39.52 12.68 11.04
C LYS A 15 38.24 13.19 11.70
N THR A 16 37.81 12.58 12.81
CA THR A 16 37.89 13.12 14.20
C THR A 16 37.12 12.13 15.11
N VAL A 17 37.33 11.90 16.43
CA VAL A 17 38.16 12.47 17.51
C VAL A 17 38.14 11.47 18.69
N ILE A 18 39.26 11.41 19.41
CA ILE A 18 39.51 10.69 20.70
C ILE A 18 39.23 11.67 21.86
N PRO A 19 38.93 11.25 23.11
CA PRO A 19 40.00 11.11 24.12
C PRO A 19 39.78 9.88 25.05
N ALA A 20 40.79 9.06 25.37
CA ALA A 20 41.96 9.24 26.23
C ALA A 20 41.69 9.02 27.72
N THR A 21 42.43 8.09 28.33
CA THR A 21 43.15 8.12 29.64
C THR A 21 43.32 6.69 30.18
N VAL A 22 44.35 6.24 30.89
CA VAL A 22 45.81 6.49 31.08
C VAL A 22 46.20 5.55 32.26
N SER A 23 47.40 4.97 32.25
CA SER A 23 48.25 4.56 33.41
C SER A 23 49.12 3.36 32.99
N GLU A 24 50.34 3.56 32.46
CA GLU A 24 51.64 3.85 33.12
C GLU A 24 52.14 2.79 34.12
N ALA A 25 53.23 2.09 33.75
CA ALA A 25 54.58 2.24 34.34
C ALA A 25 55.41 0.94 34.33
N CYS A 26 56.72 1.12 34.08
CA CYS A 26 57.85 0.17 34.00
C CYS A 26 58.90 0.65 35.05
N PRO A 27 60.16 0.15 35.19
CA PRO A 27 60.82 -1.18 35.28
C PRO A 27 61.66 -1.28 36.61
N PRO A 28 62.96 -1.72 36.63
CA PRO A 28 63.55 -3.07 36.59
C PRO A 28 64.39 -3.40 37.86
N LYS A 29 64.99 -4.61 37.98
CA LYS A 29 66.37 -4.80 38.52
C LYS A 29 66.96 -6.20 38.35
N PHE A 30 68.29 -6.19 38.33
CA PHE A 30 69.32 -7.16 37.95
C PHE A 30 69.79 -8.09 39.10
N CYS A 31 70.71 -9.00 38.74
CA CYS A 31 71.69 -9.76 39.57
C CYS A 31 71.27 -11.14 40.09
N SER A 32 72.13 -12.15 40.27
CA SER A 32 73.48 -12.54 39.78
C SER A 32 73.90 -13.77 40.62
N ALA A 33 74.64 -14.73 40.02
CA ALA A 33 75.53 -15.72 40.65
C ALA A 33 74.85 -16.86 41.49
N LYS A 34 75.34 -18.11 41.58
CA LYS A 34 76.71 -18.66 41.46
C LYS A 34 76.64 -20.22 41.42
N PHE A 35 77.53 -20.84 40.63
CA PHE A 35 78.35 -22.04 40.94
C PHE A 35 77.72 -23.34 41.50
N TRP A 36 77.90 -24.48 40.79
CA TRP A 36 78.97 -25.48 41.06
C TRP A 36 78.95 -26.61 40.00
N GLN A 37 80.16 -26.99 39.54
CA GLN A 37 80.44 -28.21 38.76
C GLN A 37 80.18 -29.47 39.60
N VAL A 38 79.83 -30.61 39.00
CA VAL A 38 80.63 -31.85 39.04
C VAL A 38 80.17 -32.82 37.94
N ARG A 39 81.20 -33.35 37.28
CA ARG A 39 81.33 -34.28 36.16
C ARG A 39 81.22 -35.73 36.64
N ILE A 40 80.46 -36.61 35.96
CA ILE A 40 80.93 -38.00 35.68
C ILE A 40 80.24 -38.60 34.43
N HIS A 41 81.07 -39.03 33.47
CA HIS A 41 80.77 -39.95 32.35
C HIS A 41 80.84 -41.41 32.85
N PRO A 42 80.17 -42.43 32.24
CA PRO A 42 80.45 -42.87 30.85
C PRO A 42 79.26 -43.44 30.02
N LEU A 43 79.48 -43.44 28.69
CA LEU A 43 78.79 -44.21 27.63
C LEU A 43 79.20 -45.71 27.72
N PRO A 44 78.55 -46.71 27.06
CA PRO A 44 77.87 -46.58 25.76
C PRO A 44 76.62 -47.47 25.47
N SER A 45 76.03 -47.20 24.30
CA SER A 45 75.34 -48.12 23.37
C SER A 45 74.03 -48.74 23.85
N HIS A 46 72.89 -48.55 23.18
CA HIS A 46 72.59 -49.14 21.88
C HIS A 46 71.25 -48.55 21.36
N LYS A 47 71.18 -48.41 20.03
CA LYS A 47 70.05 -48.14 19.13
C LYS A 47 68.62 -48.11 19.71
N ALA A 48 67.88 -47.07 19.37
CA ALA A 48 66.72 -47.13 18.45
C ALA A 48 65.81 -45.91 18.70
N GLY A 49 65.48 -45.19 17.62
CA GLY A 49 64.53 -44.09 17.69
C GLY A 49 63.10 -44.55 17.95
N ARG A 50 62.31 -43.68 18.59
CA ARG A 50 61.02 -43.20 18.09
C ARG A 50 60.40 -42.19 19.05
N GLU A 51 60.08 -41.04 18.46
CA GLU A 51 58.82 -40.30 18.60
C GLU A 51 58.31 -39.94 20.00
N ALA A 52 58.31 -38.64 20.24
CA ALA A 52 57.49 -37.98 21.25
C ALA A 52 56.00 -38.32 21.05
N ALA A 53 55.33 -38.70 22.12
CA ALA A 53 53.88 -38.64 22.20
C ALA A 53 53.49 -38.10 23.58
N PHE A 54 52.91 -36.90 23.53
CA PHE A 54 52.29 -36.13 24.58
C PHE A 54 51.01 -36.86 25.00
N ASP A 55 50.96 -37.29 26.26
CA ASP A 55 49.85 -38.09 26.81
C ASP A 55 48.67 -37.17 27.12
N VAL A 56 47.75 -37.05 26.15
CA VAL A 56 46.45 -36.39 26.33
C VAL A 56 45.52 -37.40 26.97
N GLN A 57 45.22 -37.20 28.26
CA GLN A 57 44.27 -37.99 29.00
C GLN A 57 42.83 -37.69 28.53
N THR A 58 42.43 -38.25 27.38
CA THR A 58 41.02 -38.38 27.00
C THR A 58 40.39 -39.46 27.86
N LYS A 59 39.76 -39.05 28.95
CA LYS A 59 38.85 -39.90 29.74
C LYS A 59 37.67 -40.28 28.83
N HIS A 60 37.85 -41.33 28.04
CA HIS A 60 36.83 -41.94 27.20
C HIS A 60 35.71 -42.49 28.10
N MET A 61 34.59 -41.75 28.16
CA MET A 61 33.32 -42.28 28.61
C MET A 61 32.73 -43.06 27.44
N SER A 62 32.94 -44.38 27.38
CA SER A 62 32.26 -45.25 26.42
C SER A 62 30.80 -45.43 26.84
N PRO A 63 29.82 -45.24 25.94
CA PRO A 63 28.43 -45.55 26.25
C PRO A 63 28.31 -47.06 26.47
N THR A 64 27.76 -47.46 27.62
CA THR A 64 27.45 -48.87 27.89
C THR A 64 26.40 -49.35 26.88
N ILE A 65 26.63 -50.51 26.27
CA ILE A 65 25.77 -51.18 25.28
C ILE A 65 24.24 -51.06 25.57
N PRO A 66 23.74 -51.18 26.82
CA PRO A 66 22.30 -51.01 27.11
C PRO A 66 21.72 -49.62 26.81
N GLN A 67 22.52 -48.55 26.82
CA GLN A 67 22.03 -47.19 26.58
C GLN A 67 21.74 -46.93 25.09
N ILE A 68 22.45 -47.63 24.20
CA ILE A 68 22.29 -47.51 22.75
C ILE A 68 20.95 -48.14 22.31
N GLU A 69 20.58 -49.28 22.89
CA GLU A 69 19.33 -49.97 22.60
C GLU A 69 18.09 -49.12 22.97
N ILE A 70 18.13 -48.48 24.13
CA ILE A 70 17.05 -47.58 24.58
C ILE A 70 16.97 -46.34 23.68
N ALA A 71 18.12 -45.78 23.29
CA ALA A 71 18.18 -44.64 22.38
C ALA A 71 17.62 -44.99 20.99
N LEU A 72 17.91 -46.19 20.46
CA LEU A 72 17.37 -46.65 19.19
C LEU A 72 15.85 -46.89 19.25
N GLY A 73 15.36 -47.51 20.32
CA GLY A 73 13.92 -47.73 20.51
C GLY A 73 13.11 -46.43 20.58
N THR A 74 13.63 -45.45 21.33
CA THR A 74 12.99 -44.12 21.43
C THR A 74 13.03 -43.34 20.12
N LEU A 75 14.12 -43.45 19.36
CA LEU A 75 14.26 -42.87 18.02
C LEU A 75 13.23 -43.47 17.05
N ILE A 76 13.08 -44.79 17.01
CA ILE A 76 12.13 -45.48 16.13
C ILE A 76 10.69 -45.08 16.47
N LEU A 77 10.35 -45.05 17.76
CA LEU A 77 9.01 -44.64 18.22
C LEU A 77 8.72 -43.18 17.87
N PHE A 78 9.72 -42.30 17.99
CA PHE A 78 9.62 -40.92 17.56
C PHE A 78 9.37 -40.80 16.06
N PHE A 79 10.10 -41.54 15.21
CA PHE A 79 9.88 -41.53 13.76
C PHE A 79 8.51 -42.08 13.36
N LEU A 80 7.99 -43.11 14.04
CA LEU A 80 6.64 -43.64 13.81
C LEU A 80 5.57 -42.62 14.20
N ALA A 81 5.71 -41.99 15.37
CA ALA A 81 4.79 -40.95 15.83
C ALA A 81 4.84 -39.71 14.93
N PHE A 82 6.04 -39.30 14.50
CA PHE A 82 6.24 -38.19 13.57
C PHE A 82 5.69 -38.50 12.17
N GLY A 83 5.89 -39.73 11.67
CA GLY A 83 5.30 -40.20 10.42
C GLY A 83 3.77 -40.22 10.48
N TYR A 84 3.20 -40.67 11.60
CA TYR A 84 1.76 -40.62 11.83
C TYR A 84 1.24 -39.18 11.91
N PHE A 85 1.95 -38.28 12.61
CA PHE A 85 1.63 -36.86 12.69
C PHE A 85 1.69 -36.18 11.32
N LEU A 86 2.70 -36.48 10.50
CA LEU A 86 2.78 -36.00 9.13
C LEU A 86 1.65 -36.59 8.27
N TYR A 87 1.31 -37.87 8.42
CA TYR A 87 0.20 -38.49 7.72
C TYR A 87 -1.15 -37.84 8.06
N ASP A 88 -1.43 -37.61 9.35
CA ASP A 88 -2.65 -36.95 9.81
C ASP A 88 -2.68 -35.47 9.39
N THR A 89 -1.56 -34.75 9.50
CA THR A 89 -1.44 -33.36 9.05
C THR A 89 -1.63 -33.26 7.54
N ARG A 90 -1.04 -34.17 6.76
CA ARG A 90 -1.26 -34.29 5.31
C ARG A 90 -2.72 -34.58 5.01
N LYS A 91 -3.37 -35.52 5.70
CA LYS A 91 -4.79 -35.86 5.49
C LYS A 91 -5.74 -34.71 5.86
N LYS A 92 -5.41 -33.94 6.89
CA LYS A 92 -6.14 -32.73 7.29
C LYS A 92 -5.89 -31.57 6.32
N LEU A 93 -4.65 -31.40 5.86
CA LEU A 93 -4.26 -30.42 4.85
C LEU A 93 -4.97 -30.71 3.54
N VAL A 94 -4.91 -31.95 3.05
CA VAL A 94 -5.62 -32.45 1.87
C VAL A 94 -7.12 -32.22 2.01
N ARG A 95 -7.74 -32.59 3.14
CA ARG A 95 -9.18 -32.34 3.35
C ARG A 95 -9.57 -30.85 3.45
N LEU A 96 -8.73 -29.97 3.99
CA LEU A 96 -9.04 -28.54 4.14
C LEU A 96 -8.73 -27.74 2.87
N PHE A 97 -7.66 -28.10 2.15
CA PHE A 97 -7.26 -27.46 0.91
C PHE A 97 -8.02 -27.99 -0.29
N LEU A 98 -8.32 -29.30 -0.39
CA LEU A 98 -9.11 -29.87 -1.51
C LEU A 98 -10.63 -29.67 -1.37
N ASN A 99 -11.15 -29.28 -0.20
CA ASN A 99 -12.53 -28.79 -0.12
C ASN A 99 -12.67 -27.33 -0.60
N LYS A 100 -11.56 -26.61 -0.76
CA LYS A 100 -11.54 -25.22 -1.26
C LYS A 100 -10.93 -25.09 -2.66
N VAL A 101 -10.14 -26.07 -3.10
CA VAL A 101 -9.70 -26.23 -4.47
C VAL A 101 -10.64 -27.26 -5.08
N PRO A 102 -11.63 -26.87 -5.90
CA PRO A 102 -12.41 -27.85 -6.62
C PRO A 102 -11.44 -28.73 -7.40
N GLU A 103 -11.57 -30.05 -7.28
CA GLU A 103 -10.78 -31.01 -8.06
C GLU A 103 -11.23 -30.98 -9.52
N SER A 104 -10.96 -29.89 -10.22
CA SER A 104 -10.82 -29.79 -11.67
C SER A 104 -10.43 -28.35 -12.02
N HIS A 105 -9.43 -28.19 -12.87
CA HIS A 105 -9.13 -26.87 -13.48
C HIS A 105 -10.37 -26.29 -14.18
N GLU A 106 -11.28 -27.14 -14.63
CA GLU A 106 -12.52 -26.79 -15.31
C GLU A 106 -13.49 -26.04 -14.41
N GLU A 107 -13.61 -26.40 -13.13
CA GLU A 107 -14.57 -25.76 -12.24
C GLU A 107 -14.12 -24.36 -11.81
N PHE A 108 -12.82 -24.13 -11.60
CA PHE A 108 -12.26 -22.79 -11.37
C PHE A 108 -12.38 -21.91 -12.63
N LEU A 109 -12.07 -22.44 -13.81
CA LEU A 109 -12.27 -21.73 -15.07
C LEU A 109 -13.75 -21.39 -15.29
N SER A 110 -14.66 -22.31 -14.99
CA SER A 110 -16.11 -22.06 -15.07
C SER A 110 -16.59 -20.97 -14.11
N GLN A 111 -15.95 -20.83 -12.94
CA GLN A 111 -16.30 -19.78 -11.98
C GLN A 111 -15.82 -18.41 -12.48
N ILE A 112 -14.62 -18.34 -13.06
CA ILE A 112 -14.12 -17.10 -13.65
C ILE A 112 -15.01 -16.67 -14.83
N VAL A 113 -15.31 -17.60 -15.74
CA VAL A 113 -16.19 -17.31 -16.90
C VAL A 113 -17.56 -16.83 -16.42
N ARG A 114 -18.19 -17.52 -15.46
CA ARG A 114 -19.48 -17.09 -14.88
C ARG A 114 -19.41 -15.73 -14.18
N HIS A 115 -18.26 -15.38 -13.59
CA HIS A 115 -18.08 -14.09 -12.94
C HIS A 115 -17.97 -12.96 -13.96
N VAL A 116 -17.23 -13.19 -15.05
CA VAL A 116 -17.10 -12.24 -16.17
C VAL A 116 -18.46 -12.06 -16.85
N GLU A 117 -19.18 -13.13 -17.18
CA GLU A 117 -20.52 -13.06 -17.79
C GLU A 117 -21.52 -12.30 -16.89
N ARG A 118 -21.44 -12.49 -15.57
CA ARG A 118 -22.30 -11.76 -14.62
C ARG A 118 -21.98 -10.28 -14.62
N HIS A 119 -20.71 -9.90 -14.63
CA HIS A 119 -20.31 -8.50 -14.68
C HIS A 119 -20.69 -7.86 -16.02
N GLU A 120 -20.50 -8.57 -17.12
CA GLU A 120 -20.93 -8.12 -18.44
C GLU A 120 -22.44 -7.88 -18.48
N ASN A 121 -23.24 -8.81 -17.95
CA ASN A 121 -24.67 -8.60 -17.80
C ASN A 121 -25.02 -7.40 -16.90
N ASN A 122 -24.30 -7.20 -15.80
CA ASN A 122 -24.49 -6.01 -14.97
C ASN A 122 -24.21 -4.73 -15.75
N PHE A 123 -23.10 -4.66 -16.49
CA PHE A 123 -22.76 -3.51 -17.34
C PHE A 123 -23.84 -3.25 -18.40
N ASN A 124 -24.30 -4.30 -19.09
CA ASN A 124 -25.36 -4.22 -20.08
C ASN A 124 -26.69 -3.68 -19.51
N THR A 125 -26.93 -3.84 -18.20
CA THR A 125 -28.10 -3.25 -17.53
C THR A 125 -27.85 -1.86 -16.93
N LEU A 126 -26.60 -1.53 -16.59
CA LEU A 126 -26.24 -0.26 -15.96
C LEU A 126 -26.06 0.87 -16.97
N ILE A 127 -25.43 0.59 -18.12
CA ILE A 127 -25.24 1.57 -19.20
C ILE A 127 -26.56 2.23 -19.61
N PRO A 128 -27.63 1.49 -19.99
CA PRO A 128 -28.87 2.13 -20.41
C PRO A 128 -29.57 2.89 -19.27
N LYS A 129 -29.35 2.50 -18.01
CA LYS A 129 -29.87 3.25 -16.86
C LYS A 129 -29.13 4.58 -16.69
N ILE A 130 -27.82 4.60 -16.88
CA ILE A 130 -27.02 5.82 -16.83
C ILE A 130 -27.43 6.74 -17.97
N GLU A 131 -27.54 6.22 -19.20
CA GLU A 131 -28.00 7.01 -20.36
C GLU A 131 -29.41 7.60 -20.13
N ALA A 132 -30.32 6.82 -19.54
CA ALA A 132 -31.65 7.31 -19.19
C ALA A 132 -31.59 8.42 -18.12
N LEU A 133 -30.74 8.28 -17.10
CA LEU A 133 -30.55 9.29 -16.06
C LEU A 133 -29.91 10.56 -16.62
N GLU A 134 -28.91 10.44 -17.48
CA GLU A 134 -28.28 11.58 -18.17
C GLU A 134 -29.28 12.31 -19.04
N SER A 135 -30.11 11.58 -19.80
CA SER A 135 -31.18 12.18 -20.61
C SER A 135 -32.20 12.92 -19.76
N LEU A 136 -32.60 12.36 -18.61
CA LEU A 136 -33.51 13.01 -17.67
C LEU A 136 -32.88 14.25 -17.02
N ALA A 137 -31.60 14.16 -16.64
CA ALA A 137 -30.86 15.28 -16.06
C ALA A 137 -30.75 16.45 -17.04
N ASN A 138 -30.37 16.17 -18.30
CA ASN A 138 -30.26 17.19 -19.35
C ASN A 138 -31.58 17.94 -19.59
N ARG A 139 -32.72 17.24 -19.47
CA ARG A 139 -34.07 17.80 -19.65
C ARG A 139 -34.66 18.41 -18.38
N SER A 140 -33.97 18.29 -17.25
CA SER A 140 -34.45 18.80 -15.97
C SER A 140 -34.11 20.28 -15.82
N PHE A 141 -34.99 21.03 -15.18
CA PHE A 141 -34.73 22.41 -14.84
C PHE A 141 -33.79 22.50 -13.64
N GLN A 142 -32.55 22.90 -13.89
CA GLN A 142 -31.49 22.93 -12.88
C GLN A 142 -30.94 24.35 -12.64
N LYS A 143 -31.10 25.25 -13.60
CA LYS A 143 -30.59 26.63 -13.53
C LYS A 143 -31.70 27.57 -13.14
N ILE A 144 -31.56 28.22 -11.97
CA ILE A 144 -32.59 29.09 -11.41
C ILE A 144 -32.01 30.46 -11.05
N GLY A 145 -32.61 31.52 -11.59
CA GLY A 145 -32.30 32.92 -11.27
C GLY A 145 -33.53 33.61 -10.69
N PHE A 146 -33.36 34.46 -9.68
CA PHE A 146 -34.46 35.17 -9.03
C PHE A 146 -34.02 36.56 -8.59
N ILE A 147 -34.85 37.57 -8.83
CA ILE A 147 -34.71 38.91 -8.25
C ILE A 147 -36.07 39.47 -7.86
N ARG A 148 -36.04 40.41 -6.90
CA ARG A 148 -37.16 41.28 -6.56
C ARG A 148 -36.82 42.70 -7.00
N PHE A 149 -37.83 43.42 -7.49
CA PHE A 149 -37.67 44.78 -7.97
C PHE A 149 -38.95 45.57 -7.79
N ASN A 150 -38.85 46.88 -7.98
CA ASN A 150 -39.99 47.78 -8.00
C ASN A 150 -40.17 48.41 -9.41
N PRO A 151 -41.19 48.01 -10.19
CA PRO A 151 -41.45 48.56 -11.52
C PRO A 151 -41.99 49.99 -11.48
N PHE A 152 -42.52 50.45 -10.33
CA PHE A 152 -43.15 51.75 -10.19
C PHE A 152 -42.69 52.45 -8.91
N ALA A 153 -41.92 53.54 -9.06
CA ALA A 153 -41.39 54.32 -7.94
C ALA A 153 -42.45 54.76 -6.92
N ASP A 154 -43.71 54.89 -7.34
CA ASP A 154 -44.82 55.39 -6.53
C ASP A 154 -45.43 54.38 -5.54
N THR A 155 -45.15 53.08 -5.66
CA THR A 155 -45.90 52.04 -4.92
C THR A 155 -45.25 51.62 -3.60
N GLY A 156 -43.99 52.00 -3.39
CA GLY A 156 -43.21 51.65 -2.20
C GLY A 156 -42.91 50.14 -2.08
N GLY A 157 -41.64 49.76 -2.20
CA GLY A 157 -41.15 48.41 -1.93
C GLY A 157 -41.03 47.46 -3.14
N ASP A 158 -40.20 46.42 -3.00
CA ASP A 158 -39.89 45.45 -4.06
C ASP A 158 -40.88 44.28 -4.06
N GLN A 159 -42.14 44.58 -4.41
CA GLN A 159 -43.19 43.56 -4.47
C GLN A 159 -43.23 42.79 -5.79
N SER A 160 -42.58 43.31 -6.83
CA SER A 160 -42.47 42.61 -8.11
C SER A 160 -41.28 41.66 -8.10
N PHE A 161 -41.34 40.63 -8.92
CA PHE A 161 -40.26 39.65 -9.03
C PHE A 161 -40.11 39.15 -10.46
N SER A 162 -38.91 38.69 -10.78
CA SER A 162 -38.65 37.92 -12.00
C SER A 162 -37.87 36.65 -11.64
N LEU A 163 -38.22 35.56 -12.31
CA LEU A 163 -37.74 34.20 -12.06
C LEU A 163 -37.42 33.54 -13.40
N ALA A 164 -36.17 33.16 -13.63
CA ALA A 164 -35.75 32.34 -14.76
C ALA A 164 -35.54 30.90 -14.27
N ILE A 165 -36.11 29.96 -15.01
CA ILE A 165 -35.96 28.53 -14.79
C ILE A 165 -35.51 27.94 -16.13
N LEU A 166 -34.29 27.40 -16.17
CA LEU A 166 -33.68 26.86 -17.39
C LEU A 166 -33.14 25.44 -17.15
N ASP A 167 -33.09 24.66 -18.22
CA ASP A 167 -32.42 23.37 -18.28
C ASP A 167 -30.91 23.52 -18.50
N GLN A 168 -30.21 22.41 -18.74
CA GLN A 168 -28.78 22.40 -18.99
C GLN A 168 -28.38 23.18 -20.27
N GLU A 169 -29.22 23.13 -21.29
CA GLU A 169 -29.04 23.78 -22.59
C GLU A 169 -29.54 25.24 -22.62
N ASN A 170 -29.97 25.77 -21.47
CA ASN A 170 -30.54 27.11 -21.30
C ASN A 170 -31.91 27.29 -21.98
N ASN A 171 -32.67 26.21 -22.21
CA ASN A 171 -34.07 26.29 -22.58
C ASN A 171 -34.94 26.38 -21.33
N GLY A 172 -36.00 27.18 -21.40
CA GLY A 172 -36.93 27.26 -20.29
C GLY A 172 -37.84 28.46 -20.36
N ILE A 173 -38.13 29.03 -19.19
CA ILE A 173 -39.10 30.10 -19.04
C ILE A 173 -38.61 31.18 -18.09
N ILE A 174 -39.00 32.42 -18.39
CA ILE A 174 -38.89 33.56 -17.49
C ILE A 174 -40.30 33.95 -17.06
N ILE A 175 -40.53 34.03 -15.75
CA ILE A 175 -41.79 34.43 -15.15
C ILE A 175 -41.56 35.76 -14.44
N SER A 176 -42.33 36.77 -14.81
CA SER A 176 -42.25 38.11 -14.22
C SER A 176 -43.60 38.51 -13.67
N SER A 177 -43.62 38.89 -12.40
CA SER A 177 -44.81 39.36 -11.71
C SER A 177 -44.65 40.85 -11.41
N LEU A 178 -45.45 41.68 -12.05
CA LEU A 178 -45.48 43.11 -11.82
C LEU A 178 -46.66 43.45 -10.90
N TYR A 179 -46.33 43.97 -9.71
CA TYR A 179 -47.27 44.50 -8.76
C TYR A 179 -47.59 45.96 -9.10
N GLY A 180 -48.87 46.27 -9.29
CA GLY A 180 -49.34 47.63 -9.55
C GLY A 180 -50.58 47.98 -8.74
N ARG A 181 -51.06 49.22 -8.88
CA ARG A 181 -52.22 49.74 -8.13
C ARG A 181 -53.51 48.94 -8.32
N GLU A 182 -53.71 48.38 -9.51
CA GLU A 182 -54.89 47.57 -9.85
C GLU A 182 -54.69 46.06 -9.63
N GLY A 183 -53.58 45.67 -8.99
CA GLY A 183 -53.24 44.28 -8.70
C GLY A 183 -52.02 43.77 -9.46
N THR A 184 -51.78 42.47 -9.32
CA THR A 184 -50.60 41.77 -9.84
C THR A 184 -50.84 41.21 -11.24
N ARG A 185 -49.94 41.50 -12.17
CA ARG A 185 -49.92 40.90 -13.51
C ARG A 185 -48.72 39.97 -13.64
N VAL A 186 -48.94 38.77 -14.14
CA VAL A 186 -47.89 37.76 -14.33
C VAL A 186 -47.71 37.51 -15.81
N TYR A 187 -46.46 37.58 -16.27
CA TYR A 187 -46.04 37.29 -17.63
C TYR A 187 -45.12 36.08 -17.63
N ALA A 188 -45.25 35.24 -18.66
CA ALA A 188 -44.35 34.12 -18.89
C ALA A 188 -43.83 34.21 -20.33
N LYS A 189 -42.51 34.19 -20.48
CA LYS A 189 -41.81 34.24 -21.77
C LYS A 189 -40.93 33.01 -21.91
N ALA A 190 -40.92 32.44 -23.11
CA ALA A 190 -40.11 31.26 -23.40
C ALA A 190 -38.69 31.67 -23.78
N VAL A 191 -37.71 30.88 -23.33
CA VAL A 191 -36.29 31.03 -23.64
C VAL A 191 -35.84 29.78 -24.40
N ASP A 192 -35.12 30.01 -25.50
CA ASP A 192 -34.61 28.98 -26.39
C ASP A 192 -33.09 29.17 -26.48
N HIS A 193 -32.32 28.21 -25.99
CA HIS A 193 -30.85 28.26 -25.95
C HIS A 193 -30.28 29.56 -25.34
N GLY A 194 -30.91 30.06 -24.27
CA GLY A 194 -30.52 31.31 -23.61
C GLY A 194 -30.98 32.59 -24.32
N VAL A 195 -31.74 32.48 -25.42
CA VAL A 195 -32.31 33.62 -26.15
C VAL A 195 -33.82 33.69 -25.93
N PRO A 196 -34.36 34.81 -25.42
CA PRO A 196 -35.80 34.96 -25.22
C PRO A 196 -36.53 35.12 -26.57
N LYS A 197 -37.69 34.47 -26.72
CA LYS A 197 -38.50 34.57 -27.96
C LYS A 197 -39.22 35.91 -28.12
N GLN A 198 -39.43 36.62 -27.02
CA GLN A 198 -40.06 37.94 -26.98
C GLN A 198 -39.10 38.96 -26.36
N PRO A 199 -39.27 40.27 -26.64
CA PRO A 199 -38.53 41.30 -25.94
C PRO A 199 -38.70 41.18 -24.42
N ILE A 200 -37.58 41.22 -23.71
CA ILE A 200 -37.53 41.14 -22.25
C ILE A 200 -37.16 42.50 -21.64
N SER A 201 -37.54 42.73 -20.38
CA SER A 201 -37.13 43.92 -19.62
C SER A 201 -35.71 43.77 -19.09
N GLY A 202 -35.10 44.86 -18.59
CA GLY A 202 -33.75 44.81 -18.01
C GLY A 202 -33.65 43.89 -16.78
N GLU A 203 -34.71 43.84 -15.98
CA GLU A 203 -34.83 42.95 -14.82
C GLU A 203 -34.90 41.47 -15.24
N GLU A 204 -35.61 41.18 -16.33
CA GLU A 204 -35.69 39.84 -16.91
C GLU A 204 -34.34 39.40 -17.49
N GLU A 205 -33.61 40.32 -18.11
CA GLU A 205 -32.27 40.08 -18.66
C GLU A 205 -31.26 39.78 -17.54
N GLU A 206 -31.32 40.52 -16.44
CA GLU A 206 -30.48 40.27 -15.27
C GLU A 206 -30.74 38.88 -14.67
N VAL A 207 -32.01 38.48 -14.55
CA VAL A 207 -32.39 37.17 -14.03
C VAL A 207 -31.97 36.04 -14.96
N LEU A 208 -32.11 36.22 -16.27
CA LEU A 208 -31.65 35.27 -17.27
C LEU A 208 -30.13 35.07 -17.18
N ALA A 209 -29.36 36.16 -17.11
CA ALA A 209 -27.91 36.11 -16.94
C ALA A 209 -27.51 35.38 -15.64
N ARG A 210 -28.20 35.66 -14.52
CA ARG A 210 -27.97 34.97 -13.25
C ARG A 210 -28.27 33.48 -13.34
N ALA A 211 -29.34 33.08 -14.02
CA ALA A 211 -29.67 31.67 -14.22
C ALA A 211 -28.61 30.96 -15.08
N MET A 212 -28.17 31.58 -16.18
CA MET A 212 -27.16 31.01 -17.08
C MET A 212 -25.77 30.88 -16.44
N SER A 213 -25.48 31.67 -15.40
CA SER A 213 -24.21 31.60 -14.66
C SER A 213 -24.09 30.42 -13.69
N LYS A 214 -25.18 29.64 -13.50
CA LYS A 214 -25.21 28.45 -12.64
C LYS A 214 -25.09 27.17 -13.45
#